data_AF-A0A822XPY3-F1
#
_entry.id   AF-A0A822XPY3-F1
#
_cell.length_a   1.000
_cell.length_b   1.000
_cell.length_c   1.000
_cell.angle_alpha   90.00
_cell.angle_beta   90.00
_cell.angle_gamma   90.00
#
_symmetry.space_group_name_H-M   'P 1'
#
loop_
_entity.id
_entity.type
_entity.pdbx_description
1 polymer ?
#
loop_
_entity_poly.entity_id
_entity_poly.type
_entity_poly.pdbx_seq_one_letter_code
_entity_poly.pdbx_strand_id
1 'polypeptide(L)' 'MLVPHQMSMRMGVVFNPEALEFFAMKKAFNVYSWLKQHKIQKSKLKTRDMGRMLGFDIGDELFDLIDAHPISPS' A
#
# COMPACT_ATOMS: atom_id res chain seq x y z
N MET A 1 14.65 3.33 4.39
CA MET A 1 13.56 2.87 5.29
C MET A 1 12.52 3.98 5.37
N LEU A 2 11.27 3.73 4.95
CA LEU A 2 10.14 4.63 5.23
C LEU A 2 9.45 4.10 6.49
N VAL A 3 10.02 4.40 7.65
CA VAL A 3 9.31 4.23 8.92
C VAL A 3 8.33 5.40 9.01
N PRO A 4 7.04 5.20 9.34
CA PRO A 4 6.06 6.28 9.42
C PRO A 4 6.31 7.15 10.65
N HIS A 5 7.21 8.13 10.50
CA HIS A 5 7.61 9.05 11.56
C HIS A 5 7.62 10.49 11.06
N GLN A 6 7.61 11.42 12.01
CA GLN A 6 7.82 12.85 11.80
C GLN A 6 8.76 13.39 12.89
N MET A 7 9.44 14.49 12.59
CA MET A 7 10.31 15.17 13.55
C MET A 7 9.52 16.25 14.29
N SER A 8 9.38 16.08 15.60
CA SER A 8 8.88 17.12 16.51
C SER A 8 10.04 17.81 17.19
N MET A 9 10.06 19.15 17.16
CA MET A 9 11.09 19.94 17.86
C MET A 9 11.13 19.69 19.38
N ARG A 10 10.00 19.26 19.97
CA ARG A 10 9.88 19.04 21.42
C ARG A 10 9.97 17.57 21.81
N MET A 11 9.35 16.70 21.04
CA MET A 11 9.22 15.27 21.37
C MET A 11 10.19 14.37 20.59
N GLY A 12 10.99 14.94 19.68
CA GLY A 12 11.90 14.17 18.84
C GLY A 12 11.14 13.38 17.76
N VAL A 13 11.55 12.14 17.52
CA VAL A 13 10.90 11.25 16.54
C VAL A 13 9.55 10.81 17.08
N VAL A 14 8.48 11.16 16.40
CA VAL A 14 7.12 10.74 16.76
C VAL A 14 6.45 10.02 15.60
N PHE A 15 5.47 9.18 15.92
CA PHE A 15 4.67 8.49 14.92
C PHE A 15 3.92 9.49 14.02
N ASN A 16 3.81 9.15 12.73
CA ASN A 16 3.10 9.93 11.73
C ASN A 16 2.01 9.03 11.09
N PRO A 17 0.73 9.19 11.48
CA PRO A 17 -0.36 8.38 10.93
C PRO A 17 -0.53 8.59 9.42
N GLU A 18 -0.35 9.80 8.91
CA GLU A 18 -0.47 10.11 7.48
C GLU A 18 0.62 9.38 6.66
N ALA A 19 1.85 9.33 7.18
CA ALA A 19 2.94 8.59 6.57
C ALA A 19 2.68 7.08 6.58
N LEU A 20 1.95 6.56 7.58
CA LEU A 20 1.56 5.16 7.62
C LEU A 20 0.55 4.84 6.51
N GLU A 21 -0.43 5.70 6.27
CA GLU A 21 -1.40 5.52 5.18
C GLU A 21 -0.71 5.49 3.81
N PHE A 22 0.21 6.42 3.54
CA PHE A 22 1.00 6.41 2.32
C PHE A 22 1.89 5.17 2.19
N PHE A 23 2.45 4.70 3.32
CA PHE A 23 3.21 3.46 3.34
C PHE A 23 2.34 2.25 2.96
N ALA A 24 1.15 2.13 3.56
CA ALA A 24 0.20 1.06 3.27
C ALA A 24 -0.27 1.10 1.80
N MET A 25 -0.62 2.28 1.29
CA MET A 25 -1.00 2.47 -0.11
C MET A 25 0.11 2.04 -1.07
N LYS A 26 1.36 2.45 -0.80
CA LYS A 26 2.51 2.01 -1.60
C LYS A 26 2.70 0.50 -1.56
N LYS A 27 2.48 -0.15 -0.42
CA LYS A 27 2.56 -1.62 -0.31
C LYS A 27 1.45 -2.30 -1.11
N ALA A 28 0.23 -1.79 -1.07
CA ALA A 28 -0.89 -2.31 -1.86
C ALA A 28 -0.58 -2.25 -3.37
N PHE A 29 -0.05 -1.12 -3.87
CA PHE A 29 0.36 -0.98 -5.27
C PHE A 29 1.38 -2.02 -5.72
N ASN A 30 2.42 -2.23 -4.92
CA ASN A 30 3.47 -3.19 -5.24
C ASN A 30 2.96 -4.62 -5.19
N VAL A 31 2.21 -4.98 -4.15
CA VAL A 31 1.71 -6.35 -3.97
C VAL A 31 0.69 -6.71 -5.05
N TYR A 32 -0.26 -5.83 -5.36
CA TYR A 32 -1.24 -6.08 -6.42
C TYR A 32 -0.57 -6.28 -7.79
N SER A 33 0.35 -5.38 -8.15
CA SER A 33 1.08 -5.44 -9.41
C SER A 33 1.92 -6.71 -9.50
N TRP A 34 2.63 -7.06 -8.42
CA TRP A 34 3.44 -8.27 -8.34
C TRP A 34 2.60 -9.54 -8.48
N LEU A 35 1.45 -9.62 -7.79
CA LEU A 35 0.54 -10.77 -7.89
C LEU A 35 -0.02 -10.93 -9.32
N LYS A 36 -0.37 -9.82 -9.99
CA LYS A 36 -0.81 -9.84 -11.39
C LYS A 36 0.30 -10.31 -12.34
N GLN A 37 1.52 -9.80 -12.18
CA GLN A 37 2.68 -10.22 -12.99
C GLN A 37 2.92 -11.73 -12.89
N HIS A 38 2.74 -12.32 -11.71
CA HIS A 38 2.89 -13.75 -11.46
C HIS A 38 1.63 -14.57 -11.77
N LYS A 39 0.61 -13.95 -12.40
CA LYS A 39 -0.66 -14.60 -12.80
C LYS A 39 -1.39 -15.24 -11.61
N ILE A 40 -1.27 -14.67 -10.42
CA ILE A 40 -1.97 -15.15 -9.23
C ILE A 40 -3.45 -14.80 -9.34
N GLN A 41 -4.30 -15.82 -9.26
CA GLN A 41 -5.75 -15.63 -9.30
C GLN A 41 -6.24 -14.80 -8.11
N LYS A 42 -7.29 -14.01 -8.33
CA LYS A 42 -7.93 -13.17 -7.31
C LYS A 42 -6.94 -12.19 -6.63
N SER A 43 -6.03 -11.61 -7.40
CA SER A 43 -5.01 -10.64 -6.92
C SER A 43 -5.61 -9.47 -6.13
N LYS A 44 -6.75 -8.92 -6.58
CA LYS A 44 -7.49 -7.83 -5.91
C LYS A 44 -7.94 -8.24 -4.50
N LEU A 45 -8.67 -9.36 -4.41
CA LEU A 45 -9.15 -9.92 -3.14
C LEU A 45 -8.00 -10.19 -2.16
N LYS A 46 -6.94 -10.87 -2.61
CA LYS A 46 -5.79 -11.21 -1.78
C LYS A 46 -5.09 -9.97 -1.22
N THR A 47 -4.92 -8.93 -2.05
CA THR A 47 -4.30 -7.68 -1.62
C THR A 47 -5.18 -6.94 -0.61
N ARG A 48 -6.49 -6.89 -0.85
CA ARG A 48 -7.46 -6.28 0.06
C ARG A 48 -7.52 -6.99 1.41
N ASP A 49 -7.56 -8.33 1.41
CA ASP A 49 -7.58 -9.12 2.65
C ASP A 49 -6.31 -8.91 3.48
N MET A 50 -5.15 -8.79 2.82
CA MET A 50 -3.89 -8.45 3.49
C MET A 50 -3.92 -7.05 4.11
N GLY A 51 -4.48 -6.05 3.40
CA GLY A 51 -4.71 -4.71 3.95
C GLY A 51 -5.59 -4.76 5.20
N ARG A 52 -6.70 -5.51 5.12
CA ARG A 52 -7.67 -5.63 6.21
C ARG A 52 -7.10 -6.29 7.46
N MET A 53 -6.24 -7.29 7.30
CA MET A 53 -5.50 -7.91 8.41
C MET A 53 -4.58 -6.91 9.13
N LEU A 54 -4.12 -5.87 8.45
CA LEU A 54 -3.28 -4.81 8.99
C LEU A 54 -4.09 -3.58 9.45
N GLY A 55 -5.42 -3.65 9.42
CA GLY A 55 -6.30 -2.55 9.83
C GLY A 55 -6.59 -1.51 8.74
N PHE A 56 -6.22 -1.77 7.48
CA PHE A 56 -6.52 -0.89 6.34
C PHE A 56 -7.64 -1.46 5.50
N ASP A 57 -8.63 -0.64 5.16
CA ASP A 57 -9.55 -0.96 4.09
C ASP A 57 -9.09 -0.28 2.81
N ILE A 58 -9.11 -1.02 1.69
CA ILE A 58 -8.58 -0.54 0.41
C ILE A 58 -9.74 -0.50 -0.58
N GLY A 59 -10.07 0.71 -1.02
CA GLY A 59 -11.11 0.95 -2.02
C GLY A 59 -10.81 0.29 -3.36
N ASP A 60 -11.88 -0.11 -4.06
CA ASP A 60 -11.77 -0.77 -5.35
C ASP A 60 -11.16 0.15 -6.42
N GLU A 61 -11.35 1.47 -6.28
CA GLU A 61 -10.86 2.53 -7.15
C GLU A 61 -9.34 2.57 -7.22
N LEU A 62 -8.66 2.22 -6.12
CA LEU A 62 -7.20 2.18 -6.07
C LEU A 62 -6.66 1.12 -7.02
N PHE A 63 -7.32 -0.04 -7.10
CA PHE A 63 -6.92 -1.11 -7.99
C PHE A 63 -7.22 -0.75 -9.45
N ASP A 64 -8.35 -0.12 -9.68
CA ASP A 64 -8.76 0.33 -11.02
C ASP A 64 -7.75 1.36 -11.57
N LEU A 65 -7.20 2.23 -10.70
CA LEU A 65 -6.11 3.16 -11.05
C LEU A 65 -4.82 2.42 -11.47
N ILE A 66 -4.44 1.34 -10.77
CA ILE A 66 -3.26 0.55 -11.12
C ILE A 66 -3.47 -0.19 -12.45
N ASP A 67 -4.67 -0.69 -12.68
CA ASP A 67 -5.02 -1.38 -13.92
C ASP A 67 -5.04 -0.42 -15.12
N ALA A 68 -5.44 0.83 -14.92
CA ALA A 68 -5.34 1.90 -15.93
C ALA A 68 -3.88 2.33 -16.19
N HIS A 69 -2.99 2.19 -15.22
CA HIS A 69 -1.58 2.60 -15.30
C HIS A 69 -0.63 1.46 -14.88
N PRO A 70 -0.51 0.41 -15.70
CA PRO A 70 0.30 -0.76 -15.34
C PRO A 70 1.77 -0.36 -15.14
N ILE A 71 2.31 -0.74 -13.98
CA ILE A 71 3.70 -0.45 -13.60
C ILE A 71 4.62 -1.39 -14.41
N SER A 72 5.50 -0.83 -15.24
CA SER A 72 6.57 -1.61 -15.86
C SER A 72 7.50 -2.17 -14.78
N PRO A 73 7.92 -3.44 -14.87
CA PRO A 73 8.92 -3.97 -13.95
C PRO A 73 10.21 -3.15 -14.10
N SER A 74 10.65 -2.54 -13.01
CA SER A 74 11.94 -1.86 -12.86
C SER A 74 13.08 -2.86 -12.69
#